data_AF-A0A5D0QW76-F1
#
_entry.id   AF-A0A5D0QW76-F1
#
_cell.length_a   1.000
_cell.length_b   1.000
_cell.length_c   1.000
_cell.angle_alpha   90.00
_cell.angle_beta   90.00
_cell.angle_gamma   90.00
#
_symmetry.space_group_name_H-M   'P 1'
#
loop_
_entity.id
_entity.type
_entity.pdbx_description
1 polymer ?
#
loop_
_entity_poly.entity_id
_entity_poly.type
_entity_poly.pdbx_seq_one_letter_code
_entity_poly.pdbx_strand_id
1 'polypeptide(L)'
;MITFLVFSFLGDFSSVFFSDPFMVSLSSLFYCISYFTLGYAAVSRIRIFNIDKVVGICLLLVFSINAYLMYQLFAVLQIQISDTTEVALFAVKSIALMALVFMAFATYLNKDTKASILFLTTALCFVFSDVLYYISNYYVYHDMFVVLDRLLHVLGLFFLFGYIIEYNRKRKKRLVLSKASSSEEPIAV
;
A
#
# COMPACT_ATOMS: atom_id res chain seq x y z
N MET A 1 2.98 -6.27 -9.91
CA MET A 1 2.78 -7.17 -8.75
C MET A 1 3.98 -8.06 -8.50
N ILE A 2 4.47 -8.83 -9.48
CA ILE A 2 5.77 -9.51 -9.34
C ILE A 2 6.89 -8.50 -9.08
N THR A 3 6.85 -7.35 -9.79
CA THR A 3 7.77 -6.23 -9.57
C THR A 3 7.71 -5.66 -8.16
N PHE A 4 6.51 -5.54 -7.56
CA PHE A 4 6.37 -5.12 -6.16
C PHE A 4 7.04 -6.13 -5.22
N LEU A 5 6.79 -7.42 -5.40
CA LEU A 5 7.37 -8.47 -4.56
C LEU A 5 8.90 -8.48 -4.63
N VAL A 6 9.46 -8.31 -5.83
CA VAL A 6 10.91 -8.25 -6.03
C VAL A 6 11.52 -7.04 -5.31
N PHE A 7 10.91 -5.85 -5.44
CA PHE A 7 11.42 -4.66 -4.77
C PHE A 7 11.21 -4.68 -3.25
N SER A 8 10.09 -5.22 -2.77
CA SER A 8 9.86 -5.40 -1.33
C SER A 8 10.87 -6.36 -0.73
N PHE A 9 11.16 -7.47 -1.41
CA PHE A 9 12.17 -8.44 -0.98
C PHE A 9 13.58 -7.83 -0.98
N LEU A 10 13.92 -7.00 -1.97
CA LEU A 10 15.19 -6.28 -2.00
C LEU A 10 15.31 -5.26 -0.86
N GLY A 11 14.20 -4.58 -0.51
CA GLY A 11 14.11 -3.70 0.66
C GLY A 11 14.35 -4.48 1.95
N ASP A 12 13.65 -5.60 2.15
CA ASP A 12 13.82 -6.47 3.31
C ASP A 12 15.27 -6.96 3.42
N PHE A 13 15.87 -7.42 2.32
CA PHE A 13 17.25 -7.92 2.29
C PHE A 13 18.27 -6.82 2.61
N SER A 14 18.09 -5.62 2.04
CA SER A 14 18.95 -4.46 2.33
C SER A 14 18.81 -3.99 3.77
N SER A 15 17.62 -4.10 4.36
CA SER A 15 17.38 -3.71 5.75
C SER A 15 18.17 -4.56 6.74
N VAL A 16 18.44 -5.84 6.45
CA VAL A 16 19.24 -6.71 7.35
C VAL A 16 20.66 -6.17 7.58
N PHE A 17 21.18 -5.37 6.65
CA PHE A 17 22.50 -4.74 6.74
C PHE A 17 22.43 -3.32 7.35
N PHE A 18 21.74 -3.17 8.48
CA PHE A 18 21.55 -1.90 9.21
C PHE A 18 22.85 -1.17 9.64
N SER A 19 24.02 -1.81 9.53
CA SER A 19 25.30 -1.24 9.97
C SER A 19 25.88 -0.17 9.04
N ASP A 20 25.37 -0.04 7.80
CA ASP A 20 25.84 0.94 6.83
C ASP A 20 24.73 1.95 6.49
N PRO A 21 24.91 3.26 6.72
CA PRO A 21 23.91 4.29 6.38
C PRO A 21 23.51 4.28 4.90
N PHE A 22 24.41 3.86 4.01
CA PHE A 22 24.09 3.67 2.60
C PHE A 22 23.04 2.56 2.39
N MET A 23 23.13 1.46 3.13
CA MET A 23 22.19 0.32 3.03
C MET A 23 20.82 0.65 3.59
N VAL A 24 20.74 1.53 4.59
CA VAL A 24 19.46 2.06 5.13
C VAL A 24 18.76 2.94 4.09
N SER A 25 19.50 3.84 3.43
CA SER A 25 18.96 4.65 2.33
C SER A 25 18.52 3.80 1.13
N LEU A 26 19.30 2.79 0.77
CA LEU A 26 19.00 1.89 -0.34
C LEU A 26 17.73 1.04 -0.08
N SER A 27 17.57 0.53 1.14
CA SER A 27 16.36 -0.16 1.59
C SER A 27 15.12 0.72 1.43
N SER A 28 15.20 1.97 1.90
CA SER A 28 14.10 2.93 1.82
C SER A 28 13.70 3.24 0.36
N LEU A 29 14.68 3.36 -0.55
CA LEU A 29 14.43 3.51 -1.98
C LEU A 29 13.70 2.30 -2.58
N PHE A 30 14.14 1.08 -2.25
CA PHE A 30 13.48 -0.13 -2.74
C PHE A 30 12.04 -0.27 -2.26
N TYR A 31 11.77 0.02 -0.98
CA TYR A 31 10.40 0.06 -0.48
C TYR A 31 9.55 1.10 -1.21
N CYS A 32 10.11 2.29 -1.46
CA CYS A 32 9.43 3.35 -2.17
C CYS A 32 9.01 2.92 -3.59
N ILE A 33 9.94 2.32 -4.35
CA ILE A 33 9.66 1.77 -5.68
C ILE A 33 8.63 0.63 -5.60
N SER A 34 8.70 -0.21 -4.56
CA SER A 34 7.69 -1.25 -4.33
C SER A 34 6.30 -0.65 -4.18
N TYR A 35 6.13 0.40 -3.37
CA TYR A 35 4.81 0.99 -3.12
C TYR A 35 4.27 1.70 -4.36
N PHE A 36 5.11 2.41 -5.11
CA PHE A 36 4.70 3.00 -6.39
C PHE A 36 4.27 1.93 -7.40
N THR A 37 5.01 0.84 -7.52
CA THR A 37 4.66 -0.25 -8.44
C THR A 37 3.41 -1.01 -7.99
N LEU A 38 3.15 -1.12 -6.68
CA LEU A 38 1.91 -1.67 -6.14
C LEU A 38 0.72 -0.76 -6.43
N GLY A 39 0.88 0.54 -6.19
CA GLY A 39 -0.12 1.56 -6.49
C GLY A 39 -0.47 1.57 -7.99
N TYR A 40 0.53 1.64 -8.86
CA TYR A 40 0.34 1.57 -10.31
C TYR A 40 -0.37 0.28 -10.76
N ALA A 41 0.04 -0.87 -10.22
CA ALA A 41 -0.59 -2.15 -10.55
C ALA A 41 -2.04 -2.25 -10.04
N ALA A 42 -2.35 -1.63 -8.90
CA ALA A 42 -3.70 -1.55 -8.38
C ALA A 42 -4.57 -0.64 -9.26
N VAL A 43 -4.09 0.57 -9.59
CA VAL A 43 -4.79 1.54 -10.46
C VAL A 43 -5.11 0.95 -11.83
N SER A 44 -4.11 0.33 -12.48
CA SER A 44 -4.27 -0.34 -13.78
C SER A 44 -5.40 -1.38 -13.78
N ARG A 45 -5.64 -2.04 -12.64
CA ARG A 45 -6.65 -3.10 -12.47
C ARG A 45 -8.02 -2.58 -12.07
N ILE A 46 -8.11 -1.32 -11.68
CA ILE A 46 -9.31 -0.65 -11.23
C ILE A 46 -9.86 0.18 -12.39
N ARG A 47 -10.99 -0.25 -12.95
CA ARG A 47 -11.76 0.55 -13.92
C ARG A 47 -12.11 1.91 -13.29
N ILE A 48 -11.82 3.00 -14.01
CA ILE A 48 -12.05 4.42 -13.66
C ILE A 48 -13.41 4.58 -12.93
N PHE A 49 -13.38 5.30 -11.81
CA PHE A 49 -14.50 5.46 -10.89
C PHE A 49 -15.44 6.59 -11.32
N ASN A 50 -16.74 6.35 -11.25
CA ASN A 50 -17.72 7.42 -11.08
C ASN A 50 -17.81 7.69 -9.58
N ILE A 51 -17.19 8.77 -9.12
CA ILE A 51 -17.18 9.13 -7.69
C ILE A 51 -18.47 9.89 -7.38
N ASP A 52 -19.34 9.28 -6.58
CA ASP A 52 -20.51 9.97 -6.04
C ASP A 52 -20.10 11.11 -5.10
N LYS A 53 -20.90 12.16 -5.03
CA LYS A 53 -20.61 13.37 -4.23
C LYS A 53 -20.35 13.06 -2.75
N VAL A 54 -21.07 12.09 -2.18
CA VAL A 54 -20.89 11.62 -0.79
C VAL A 54 -19.55 10.89 -0.63
N VAL A 55 -19.20 10.01 -1.57
CA VAL A 55 -17.92 9.28 -1.59
C VAL A 55 -16.74 10.25 -1.69
N GLY A 56 -16.87 11.29 -2.53
CA GLY A 56 -15.87 12.35 -2.66
C GLY A 56 -15.63 13.13 -1.37
N ILE A 57 -16.69 13.48 -0.63
CA ILE A 57 -16.57 14.17 0.67
C ILE A 57 -15.88 13.28 1.70
N CYS A 58 -16.27 12.00 1.80
CA CYS A 58 -15.60 11.06 2.71
C CYS A 58 -14.11 10.89 2.38
N LEU A 59 -13.76 10.77 1.10
CA LEU A 59 -12.38 10.70 0.64
C LEU A 59 -11.58 11.94 1.03
N LEU A 60 -12.15 13.13 0.80
CA LEU A 60 -11.48 14.39 1.11
C LEU A 60 -11.26 14.55 2.62
N LEU A 61 -12.25 14.20 3.44
CA LEU A 61 -12.17 14.27 4.89
C LEU A 61 -11.09 13.31 5.45
N VAL A 62 -11.14 12.04 5.04
CA VAL A 62 -10.14 11.03 5.46
C VAL A 62 -8.75 11.42 4.99
N PHE A 63 -8.59 11.87 3.74
CA PHE A 63 -7.32 12.33 3.22
C PHE A 63 -6.78 13.53 4.01
N SER A 64 -7.62 14.50 4.35
CA SER A 64 -7.22 15.71 5.08
C SER A 64 -6.73 15.38 6.49
N ILE A 65 -7.43 14.48 7.20
CA ILE A 65 -7.01 14.01 8.53
C ILE A 65 -5.66 13.29 8.44
N ASN A 66 -5.50 12.35 7.49
CA ASN A 66 -4.26 11.60 7.34
C ASN A 66 -3.09 12.50 6.91
N ALA A 67 -3.33 13.46 6.02
CA ALA A 67 -2.33 14.45 5.61
C ALA A 67 -1.87 15.32 6.80
N TYR A 68 -2.81 15.74 7.65
CA TYR A 68 -2.49 16.50 8.87
C TYR A 68 -1.66 15.66 9.87
N LEU A 69 -2.07 14.42 10.13
CA LEU A 69 -1.32 13.51 11.01
C LEU A 69 0.10 13.26 10.49
N MET A 70 0.24 13.08 9.18
CA MET A 70 1.55 12.87 8.58
C MET A 70 2.42 14.13 8.60
N TYR A 71 1.83 15.31 8.43
CA TYR A 71 2.54 16.58 8.63
C TYR A 71 3.08 16.71 10.06
N GLN A 72 2.28 16.36 11.07
CA GLN A 72 2.74 16.36 12.47
C GLN A 72 3.88 15.37 12.70
N LEU A 73 3.76 14.16 12.16
CA LEU A 73 4.80 13.14 12.26
C LEU A 73 6.11 13.62 11.59
N PHE A 74 6.01 14.23 10.42
CA PHE A 74 7.14 14.82 9.71
C PHE A 74 7.80 15.95 10.50
N ALA A 75 7.02 16.85 11.11
CA ALA A 75 7.54 17.95 11.91
C ALA A 75 8.36 17.45 13.11
N VAL A 76 7.92 16.37 13.76
CA VAL A 76 8.66 15.73 14.86
C VAL A 76 9.93 15.06 14.34
N LEU A 77 9.84 14.31 13.24
CA LEU A 77 10.99 13.59 12.66
C LEU A 77 12.11 14.53 12.19
N GLN A 78 11.76 15.70 11.64
CA GLN A 78 12.74 16.69 11.20
C GLN A 78 13.56 17.28 12.37
N ILE A 79 13.03 17.24 13.60
CA ILE A 79 13.74 17.69 14.80
C ILE A 79 14.68 16.59 15.33
N GLN A 80 14.28 15.33 15.19
CA GLN A 80 14.97 14.18 15.77
C GLN A 80 16.06 13.59 14.87
N ILE A 81 15.88 13.65 13.54
CA ILE A 81 16.80 13.07 12.56
C ILE A 81 17.74 14.16 12.04
N SER A 82 19.05 13.94 12.19
CA SER A 82 20.08 14.88 11.70
C SER A 82 20.41 14.71 10.21
N ASP A 83 20.14 13.54 9.62
CA ASP A 83 20.37 13.28 8.20
C ASP A 83 19.16 13.72 7.35
N THR A 84 19.36 14.75 6.53
CA THR A 84 18.34 15.28 5.63
C THR A 84 17.91 14.29 4.54
N THR A 85 18.76 13.32 4.21
CA THR A 85 18.49 12.29 3.20
C THR A 85 17.48 11.27 3.72
N GLU A 86 17.63 10.82 4.96
CA GLU A 86 16.69 9.88 5.60
C GLU A 86 15.31 10.51 5.80
N VAL A 87 15.26 11.78 6.20
CA VAL A 87 14.01 12.55 6.32
C VAL A 87 13.31 12.69 4.97
N ALA A 88 14.06 12.97 3.90
CA ALA A 88 13.51 13.08 2.56
C ALA A 88 12.97 11.72 2.06
N LEU A 89 13.71 10.63 2.26
CA LEU A 89 13.26 9.28 1.90
C LEU A 89 12.01 8.87 2.66
N PHE A 90 11.93 9.20 3.95
CA PHE A 90 10.72 9.03 4.74
C PHE A 90 9.53 9.77 4.14
N ALA A 91 9.70 11.06 3.81
CA ALA A 91 8.63 11.86 3.25
C ALA A 91 8.10 11.27 1.94
N VAL A 92 9.00 10.88 1.02
CA VAL A 92 8.62 10.30 -0.27
C VAL A 92 7.90 8.96 -0.07
N LYS A 93 8.42 8.09 0.80
CA LYS A 93 7.80 6.80 1.13
C LYS A 93 6.41 6.97 1.75
N SER A 94 6.26 7.91 2.68
CA SER A 94 4.99 8.24 3.31
C SER A 94 3.97 8.79 2.32
N ILE A 95 4.38 9.63 1.37
CA ILE A 95 3.51 10.13 0.29
C ILE A 95 3.03 8.97 -0.60
N ALA A 96 3.91 8.03 -0.93
CA ALA A 96 3.55 6.86 -1.72
C ALA A 96 2.51 5.97 -1.00
N LEU A 97 2.69 5.74 0.30
CA LEU A 97 1.74 5.00 1.14
C LEU A 97 0.41 5.75 1.28
N MET A 98 0.43 7.08 1.44
CA MET A 98 -0.75 7.93 1.48
C MET A 98 -1.57 7.78 0.19
N ALA A 99 -0.91 7.85 -0.97
CA ALA A 99 -1.55 7.64 -2.26
C ALA A 99 -2.15 6.23 -2.36
N LEU A 100 -1.42 5.20 -1.90
CA LEU A 100 -1.90 3.81 -1.90
C LEU A 100 -3.19 3.64 -1.08
N VAL A 101 -3.23 4.20 0.13
CA VAL A 101 -4.40 4.15 1.01
C VAL A 101 -5.55 4.92 0.42
N PHE A 102 -5.31 6.10 -0.14
CA PHE A 102 -6.33 6.89 -0.81
C PHE A 102 -7.00 6.09 -1.93
N MET A 103 -6.20 5.43 -2.77
CA MET A 103 -6.70 4.58 -3.85
C MET A 103 -7.45 3.36 -3.30
N ALA A 104 -6.94 2.73 -2.24
CA ALA A 104 -7.58 1.58 -1.63
C ALA A 104 -8.94 1.94 -1.01
N PHE A 105 -9.02 3.09 -0.34
CA PHE A 105 -10.23 3.60 0.27
C PHE A 105 -11.26 4.02 -0.78
N ALA A 106 -10.82 4.69 -1.86
CA ALA A 106 -11.69 5.01 -3.00
C ALA A 106 -12.25 3.74 -3.66
N THR A 107 -11.44 2.68 -3.74
CA THR A 107 -11.88 1.38 -4.30
C THR A 107 -12.87 0.67 -3.39
N TYR A 108 -12.69 0.80 -2.08
CA TYR A 108 -13.60 0.26 -1.07
C TYR A 108 -14.96 0.92 -1.13
N LEU A 109 -15.03 2.25 -1.05
CA LEU A 109 -16.28 2.99 -1.06
C LEU A 109 -17.10 2.81 -2.34
N ASN A 110 -16.44 2.66 -3.50
CA ASN A 110 -17.15 2.54 -4.78
C ASN A 110 -17.67 1.14 -5.11
N LYS A 111 -16.98 0.08 -4.68
CA LYS A 111 -17.27 -1.29 -5.15
C LYS A 111 -17.70 -2.24 -4.04
N ASP A 112 -17.46 -1.89 -2.77
CA ASP A 112 -17.74 -2.69 -1.58
C ASP A 112 -17.62 -4.20 -1.82
N THR A 113 -16.46 -4.63 -2.32
CA THR A 113 -16.19 -6.04 -2.58
C THR A 113 -15.19 -6.58 -1.58
N LYS A 114 -15.25 -7.89 -1.32
CA LYS A 114 -14.21 -8.61 -0.56
C LYS A 114 -12.78 -8.29 -1.02
N ALA A 115 -12.56 -8.11 -2.32
CA ALA A 115 -11.25 -7.73 -2.85
C ALA A 115 -10.88 -6.28 -2.48
N SER A 116 -11.83 -5.35 -2.56
CA SER A 116 -11.60 -3.95 -2.15
C SER A 116 -11.29 -3.85 -0.65
N ILE A 117 -11.98 -4.63 0.19
CA ILE A 117 -11.71 -4.71 1.64
C ILE A 117 -10.30 -5.24 1.89
N LEU A 118 -9.92 -6.37 1.27
CA LEU A 118 -8.58 -6.95 1.43
C LEU A 118 -7.47 -5.98 0.98
N PHE A 119 -7.71 -5.21 -0.08
CA PHE A 119 -6.76 -4.20 -0.55
C PHE A 119 -6.65 -3.02 0.43
N LEU A 120 -7.77 -2.55 0.99
CA LEU A 120 -7.76 -1.52 2.03
C LEU A 120 -7.05 -1.99 3.29
N THR A 121 -7.34 -3.20 3.78
CA THR A 121 -6.68 -3.78 4.94
C THR A 121 -5.17 -3.90 4.71
N THR A 122 -4.75 -4.32 3.52
CA THR A 122 -3.32 -4.37 3.13
C THR A 122 -2.66 -2.99 3.25
N ALA A 123 -3.28 -1.97 2.65
CA ALA A 123 -2.73 -0.61 2.66
C ALA A 123 -2.64 -0.04 4.09
N LEU A 124 -3.67 -0.28 4.92
CA LEU A 124 -3.65 0.13 6.33
C LEU A 124 -2.56 -0.60 7.12
N CYS A 125 -2.38 -1.90 6.94
CA CYS A 125 -1.31 -2.65 7.59
C CYS A 125 0.07 -2.07 7.25
N PHE A 126 0.31 -1.70 5.99
CA PHE A 126 1.58 -1.08 5.60
C PHE A 126 1.77 0.32 6.18
N VAL A 127 0.72 1.17 6.23
CA VAL A 127 0.83 2.47 6.89
C VAL A 127 1.15 2.33 8.37
N PHE A 128 0.42 1.47 9.08
CA PHE A 128 0.65 1.31 10.52
C PHE A 128 2.01 0.69 10.81
N SER A 129 2.44 -0.30 10.01
CA SER A 129 3.80 -0.85 10.08
C SER A 129 4.85 0.25 9.88
N ASP A 130 4.65 1.13 8.91
CA ASP A 130 5.59 2.21 8.63
C ASP A 130 5.68 3.23 9.77
N VAL A 131 4.53 3.72 10.24
CA VAL A 131 4.48 4.67 11.37
C VAL A 131 5.12 4.07 12.62
N LEU A 132 4.88 2.78 12.91
CA LEU A 132 5.48 2.10 14.05
C LEU A 132 6.99 1.93 13.91
N TYR A 133 7.49 1.62 12.72
CA TYR A 133 8.93 1.55 12.45
C TYR A 133 9.63 2.87 12.79
N TYR A 134 9.05 4.01 12.40
CA TYR A 134 9.63 5.32 12.73
C TYR A 134 9.53 5.66 14.21
N ILE A 135 8.39 5.39 14.85
CA ILE A 135 8.23 5.60 16.29
C ILE A 135 9.25 4.75 17.06
N SER A 136 9.45 3.50 16.65
CA SER A 136 10.38 2.58 17.32
C SER A 136 11.84 2.98 17.15
N ASN A 137 12.24 3.42 15.96
CA ASN A 137 13.65 3.74 15.70
C ASN A 137 14.04 5.14 16.20
N TYR A 138 13.13 6.11 16.19
CA TYR A 138 13.48 7.50 16.47
C TYR A 138 12.86 8.08 17.75
N TYR A 139 11.73 7.55 18.22
CA TYR A 139 11.01 8.14 19.36
C TYR A 139 11.16 7.33 20.64
N VAL A 140 10.65 6.08 20.65
CA VAL A 140 10.68 5.18 21.82
C VAL A 140 11.16 3.83 21.34
N TYR A 141 12.46 3.58 21.52
CA TYR A 141 13.02 2.27 21.26
C TYR A 141 12.53 1.28 22.32
N HIS A 142 11.55 0.47 21.95
CA HIS A 142 11.00 -0.59 22.78
C HIS A 142 10.73 -1.82 21.91
N ASP A 143 11.24 -2.97 22.34
CA ASP A 143 11.24 -4.20 21.52
C ASP A 143 9.82 -4.63 21.07
N MET A 144 8.81 -4.34 21.88
CA MET A 144 7.40 -4.57 21.53
C MET A 144 6.96 -3.82 20.27
N PHE A 145 7.43 -2.58 20.06
CA PHE A 145 7.09 -1.81 18.85
C PHE A 145 7.79 -2.38 17.62
N VAL A 146 9.05 -2.83 17.77
CA VAL A 146 9.79 -3.51 16.69
C VAL A 146 9.08 -4.79 16.24
N VAL A 147 8.65 -5.62 17.18
CA VAL A 147 7.91 -6.86 16.85
C VAL A 147 6.57 -6.54 16.21
N LEU A 148 5.88 -5.51 16.70
CA LEU A 148 4.58 -5.10 16.18
C LEU A 148 4.68 -4.56 14.75
N ASP A 149 5.70 -3.74 14.44
CA ASP A 149 5.91 -3.23 13.07
C ASP A 149 6.08 -4.38 12.05
N ARG A 150 6.88 -5.39 12.40
CA ARG A 150 7.19 -6.53 11.52
C ARG A 150 5.98 -7.41 11.35
N LEU A 151 5.23 -7.63 12.44
CA LEU A 151 4.00 -8.41 12.43
C LEU A 151 2.94 -7.76 11.54
N LEU A 152 2.76 -6.44 11.65
CA LEU A 152 1.85 -5.71 10.75
C LEU A 152 2.32 -5.76 9.29
N HIS A 153 3.62 -5.68 9.03
CA HIS A 153 4.15 -5.80 7.67
C HIS A 153 3.81 -7.17 7.06
N VAL A 154 4.07 -8.25 7.81
CA VAL A 154 3.78 -9.62 7.38
C VAL A 154 2.29 -9.85 7.21
N LEU A 155 1.45 -9.33 8.11
CA LEU A 155 -0.01 -9.37 7.96
C LEU A 155 -0.47 -8.62 6.71
N GLY A 156 0.13 -7.46 6.42
CA GLY A 156 -0.13 -6.71 5.19
C GLY A 156 0.15 -7.55 3.94
N LEU A 157 1.30 -8.23 3.90
CA LEU A 157 1.64 -9.16 2.82
C LEU A 157 0.65 -10.33 2.73
N PHE A 158 0.24 -10.91 3.86
CA PHE A 158 -0.75 -11.98 3.90
C PHE A 158 -2.09 -11.54 3.29
N PHE A 159 -2.60 -10.37 3.66
CA PHE A 159 -3.83 -9.81 3.08
C PHE A 159 -3.66 -9.48 1.59
N LEU A 160 -2.48 -9.04 1.16
CA LEU A 160 -2.18 -8.77 -0.23
C LEU A 160 -2.31 -10.05 -1.08
N PHE A 161 -1.78 -11.18 -0.62
CA PHE A 161 -1.96 -12.46 -1.29
C PHE A 161 -3.44 -12.84 -1.39
N GLY A 162 -4.20 -12.65 -0.31
CA GLY A 162 -5.66 -12.82 -0.31
C GLY A 162 -6.35 -11.97 -1.39
N TYR A 163 -5.95 -10.70 -1.51
CA TYR A 163 -6.45 -9.81 -2.56
C TYR A 163 -6.15 -10.34 -3.97
N ILE A 164 -4.92 -10.79 -4.22
CA ILE A 164 -4.48 -11.31 -5.52
C ILE A 164 -5.31 -12.53 -5.93
N ILE A 165 -5.50 -13.47 -5.00
CA ILE A 165 -6.25 -14.70 -5.23
C ILE A 165 -7.71 -14.36 -5.57
N GLU A 166 -8.34 -13.50 -4.78
CA GLU A 166 -9.74 -13.12 -4.99
C GLU A 166 -9.94 -12.38 -6.32
N TYR A 167 -9.02 -11.46 -6.66
CA TYR A 167 -9.06 -10.74 -7.93
C TYR A 167 -8.93 -11.69 -9.13
N ASN A 168 -7.96 -12.60 -9.10
CA ASN A 168 -7.73 -13.57 -10.17
C ASN A 168 -8.90 -14.55 -10.31
N ARG A 169 -9.50 -14.99 -9.20
CA ARG A 169 -10.70 -15.84 -9.19
C ARG A 169 -11.88 -15.17 -9.90
N LYS A 170 -12.14 -13.90 -9.60
CA LYS A 170 -13.19 -13.11 -10.28
C LYS A 170 -12.89 -12.90 -11.77
N ARG A 171 -11.63 -12.66 -12.14
CA ARG A 171 -11.21 -12.56 -13.54
C ARG A 171 -11.45 -13.87 -14.31
N LYS A 172 -11.07 -15.02 -13.75
CA LYS A 172 -11.29 -16.33 -14.37
C LYS A 172 -12.77 -16.61 -14.57
N LYS A 173 -13.62 -16.35 -13.56
CA LYS A 173 -15.08 -16.49 -13.69
C LYS A 173 -15.66 -15.65 -14.83
N ARG A 174 -15.25 -14.38 -14.96
CA ARG A 174 -15.70 -13.50 -16.06
C ARG A 174 -15.30 -14.01 -17.44
N LEU A 175 -14.07 -14.52 -17.58
CA LEU A 175 -13.59 -15.06 -18.86
C LEU A 175 -14.34 -16.34 -19.27
N VAL A 176 -14.67 -17.22 -18.32
CA VAL A 176 -15.47 -18.42 -18.59
C VAL A 176 -16.89 -18.04 -19.00
N LEU A 177 -17.52 -17.10 -18.29
CA LEU A 177 -18.87 -16.65 -18.60
C LEU A 177 -18.96 -15.98 -19.98
N SER A 178 -17.96 -15.14 -20.32
CA SER A 178 -17.87 -14.50 -21.64
C SER A 178 -17.67 -15.48 -22.78
N LYS A 179 -16.97 -16.60 -22.55
CA LYS A 179 -16.81 -17.67 -23.54
C LYS A 179 -18.09 -18.47 -23.73
N ALA A 180 -18.82 -18.74 -22.64
CA ALA A 180 -20.10 -19.42 -22.70
C ALA A 180 -21.18 -18.60 -23.44
N SER A 181 -21.24 -17.29 -23.21
CA SER A 181 -22.18 -16.41 -23.92
C SER A 181 -21.84 -16.25 -25.41
N SER A 182 -20.57 -16.31 -25.80
CA SER A 182 -20.17 -16.28 -27.22
C SER A 182 -20.43 -17.57 -27.98
N SER A 183 -20.67 -18.69 -27.28
CA SER A 183 -21.00 -19.98 -27.91
C SER A 183 -22.51 -20.21 -28.09
N GLU A 184 -23.36 -19.29 -27.61
CA GLU A 184 -24.82 -19.40 -27.66
C GLU A 184 -25.48 -18.49 -28.71
N GLU A 185 -24.74 -17.69 -29.48
CA GLU A 185 -25.30 -17.02 -30.68
C GLU A 185 -25.51 -18.07 -31.78
N PRO A 186 -26.76 -18.48 -32.12
CA PRO A 186 -26.99 -19.28 -33.30
C PRO A 186 -26.83 -18.37 -34.51
N ILE A 187 -26.08 -18.85 -35.50
CA ILE A 187 -26.03 -18.28 -36.83
C ILE A 187 -27.47 -18.23 -37.35
N ALA A 188 -28.09 -17.05 -37.32
CA ALA A 188 -29.33 -16.78 -38.01
C ALA A 188 -29.01 -16.74 -39.50
N VAL A 189 -29.20 -17.88 -40.16
CA VAL A 189 -29.20 -18.04 -41.63
C VAL A 189 -30.56 -17.62 -42.17
#